data_AF-A0A371BQW0-F1
#
_entry.id   AF-A0A371BQW0-F1
#
_cell.length_a   1.000
_cell.length_b   1.000
_cell.length_c   1.000
_cell.angle_alpha   90.00
_cell.angle_beta   90.00
_cell.angle_gamma   90.00
#
_symmetry.space_group_name_H-M   'P 1'
#
loop_
_entity.id
_entity.type
_entity.pdbx_description
1 polymer ?
#
loop_
_entity_poly.entity_id
_entity_poly.type
_entity_poly.pdbx_seq_one_letter_code
_entity_poly.pdbx_strand_id
1 'polypeptide(L)'
;MVSIRSRVLPAKVVDWFARPSSVWWGFAVVHLYFLGWMASFFLHGDTFSDTEQYRQWAMDGYNPADLDGKISPWVYPVLAQIPIFLANIAGPGLYLLVWFLLIAALNAVGLFYLTRGRRKASGIAPAWWWLFFTVFMGYLSFARVEGITAPIVLIALLYAAERPVVAGILLSIATWIKVWPAAVLAPIVIASHKRIQVVLSGVAVTAVVALGTWLSGGLPHIMDFLTNQGERGMQLEATFSTPWVWLSVFNIASSKMADNTAINSTEVYGPGAGTAAFLMQPLLILAAVGAAILLVRAMKRGAEREELFLEGSLMMVTAFIVFNKVGSPQFIIWLAPVIIAGLTHDWERWKVPAALLMGIAMTTFVIYPLFYTPLIHAHPVMAAILTTRNVLLVVLLWWSVKRTAELGRKTPSPVTAGA
;
A
#
# COMPACT_ATOMS: atom_id res chain seq x y z
N MET A 1 -27.64 -16.41 20.18
CA MET A 1 -27.96 -15.36 19.20
C MET A 1 -27.69 -15.88 17.81
N VAL A 2 -28.73 -16.14 17.02
CA VAL A 2 -28.61 -16.52 15.61
C VAL A 2 -28.03 -15.30 14.86
N SER A 3 -26.76 -15.36 14.51
CA SER A 3 -26.08 -14.29 13.76
C SER A 3 -26.83 -14.02 12.46
N ILE A 4 -26.95 -12.75 12.06
CA ILE A 4 -27.60 -12.31 10.80
C ILE A 4 -27.13 -13.15 9.59
N ARG A 5 -25.90 -13.67 9.63
CA ARG A 5 -25.32 -14.59 8.63
C ARG A 5 -26.20 -15.80 8.30
N SER A 6 -26.87 -16.41 9.28
CA SER A 6 -27.69 -17.61 9.06
C SER A 6 -29.14 -17.31 8.67
N ARG A 7 -29.53 -16.03 8.58
CA ARG A 7 -30.85 -15.62 8.08
C ARG A 7 -30.86 -15.34 6.57
N VAL A 8 -29.70 -15.04 5.98
CA VAL A 8 -29.59 -14.60 4.58
C VAL A 8 -29.02 -15.69 3.68
N LEU A 9 -28.11 -16.54 4.19
CA LEU A 9 -27.48 -17.61 3.41
C LEU A 9 -27.75 -18.99 4.03
N PRO A 10 -28.01 -20.03 3.21
CA PRO A 10 -28.10 -21.41 3.70
C PRO A 10 -26.81 -21.83 4.42
N ALA A 11 -26.93 -22.63 5.48
CA ALA A 11 -25.77 -23.10 6.27
C ALA A 11 -24.69 -23.76 5.39
N LYS A 12 -25.09 -24.56 4.40
CA LYS A 12 -24.18 -25.19 3.43
C LYS A 12 -23.31 -24.19 2.67
N VAL A 13 -23.85 -23.01 2.36
CA VAL A 13 -23.12 -21.94 1.65
C VAL A 13 -22.10 -21.30 2.58
N VAL A 14 -22.50 -21.00 3.82
CA VAL A 14 -21.59 -20.47 4.86
C VAL A 14 -20.44 -21.44 5.12
N ASP A 15 -20.73 -22.74 5.24
CA ASP A 15 -19.74 -23.79 5.44
C ASP A 15 -18.78 -23.93 4.26
N TRP A 16 -19.25 -23.65 3.03
CA TRP A 16 -18.39 -23.67 1.85
C TRP A 16 -17.41 -22.49 1.86
N PHE A 17 -17.89 -21.27 2.12
CA PHE A 17 -17.05 -20.07 2.21
C PHE A 17 -16.01 -20.14 3.35
N ALA A 18 -16.25 -21.00 4.35
CA ALA A 18 -15.31 -21.28 5.42
C ALA A 18 -14.22 -22.33 5.05
N ARG A 19 -14.10 -22.73 3.78
CA ARG A 19 -13.09 -23.70 3.32
C ARG A 19 -11.97 -23.03 2.52
N PRO A 20 -10.71 -23.49 2.65
CA PRO A 20 -9.61 -23.03 1.80
C PRO A 20 -9.92 -23.16 0.30
N SER A 21 -10.58 -24.24 -0.11
CA SER A 21 -10.95 -24.46 -1.52
C SER A 21 -11.85 -23.37 -2.08
N SER A 22 -12.72 -22.77 -1.27
CA SER A 22 -13.59 -21.68 -1.71
C SER A 22 -12.79 -20.43 -2.06
N VAL A 23 -11.77 -20.10 -1.25
CA VAL A 23 -10.86 -18.97 -1.49
C VAL A 23 -10.11 -19.18 -2.81
N TRP A 24 -9.64 -20.39 -3.10
CA TRP A 24 -8.94 -20.68 -4.35
C TRP A 24 -9.86 -20.60 -5.57
N TRP A 25 -11.13 -20.99 -5.44
CA TRP A 25 -12.13 -20.70 -6.47
C TRP A 25 -12.37 -19.20 -6.64
N GLY A 26 -12.47 -18.46 -5.55
CA GLY A 26 -12.56 -17.00 -5.58
C GLY A 26 -11.35 -16.35 -6.26
N PHE A 27 -10.15 -16.82 -5.94
CA PHE A 27 -8.90 -16.39 -6.57
C PHE A 27 -8.95 -16.62 -8.07
N ALA A 28 -9.33 -17.84 -8.51
CA ALA A 28 -9.45 -18.16 -9.92
C ALA A 28 -10.47 -17.25 -10.62
N VAL A 29 -11.66 -17.06 -10.05
CA VAL A 29 -12.68 -16.17 -10.62
C VAL A 29 -12.18 -14.73 -10.76
N VAL A 30 -11.61 -14.17 -9.70
CA VAL A 30 -11.12 -12.77 -9.71
C VAL A 30 -9.97 -12.60 -10.71
N HIS A 31 -8.98 -13.48 -10.69
CA HIS A 31 -7.80 -13.34 -11.55
C HIS A 31 -8.11 -13.69 -13.01
N LEU A 32 -8.96 -14.68 -13.28
CA LEU A 32 -9.38 -14.97 -14.66
C LEU A 32 -10.27 -13.86 -15.22
N TYR A 33 -11.09 -13.20 -14.39
CA TYR A 33 -11.82 -12.00 -14.81
C TYR A 33 -10.88 -10.88 -15.25
N PHE A 34 -9.89 -10.53 -14.42
CA PHE A 34 -8.92 -9.50 -14.78
C PHE A 34 -8.02 -9.92 -15.94
N LEU A 35 -7.60 -11.18 -16.02
CA LEU A 35 -6.86 -11.72 -17.16
C LEU A 35 -7.66 -11.59 -18.46
N GLY A 36 -8.93 -11.99 -18.44
CA GLY A 36 -9.82 -11.91 -19.60
C GLY A 36 -10.06 -10.46 -20.03
N TRP A 37 -10.24 -9.54 -19.07
CA TRP A 37 -10.32 -8.12 -19.37
C TRP A 37 -9.00 -7.58 -19.94
N MET A 38 -7.85 -7.88 -19.33
CA MET A 38 -6.52 -7.44 -19.78
C MET A 38 -6.11 -8.06 -21.12
N ALA A 39 -6.69 -9.22 -21.49
CA ALA A 39 -6.47 -9.83 -22.81
C ALA A 39 -6.92 -8.92 -23.95
N SER A 40 -7.90 -8.05 -23.73
CA SER A 40 -8.28 -7.03 -24.73
C SER A 40 -7.15 -6.07 -25.09
N PHE A 41 -6.13 -5.92 -24.22
CA PHE A 41 -4.93 -5.12 -24.47
C PHE A 41 -3.77 -5.98 -24.97
N PHE A 42 -3.33 -6.98 -24.19
CA PHE A 42 -2.07 -7.68 -24.51
C PHE A 42 -2.15 -8.56 -25.76
N LEU A 43 -3.34 -8.96 -26.23
CA LEU A 43 -3.48 -9.68 -27.50
C LEU A 43 -3.16 -8.79 -28.71
N HIS A 44 -3.26 -7.47 -28.56
CA HIS A 44 -2.86 -6.49 -29.56
C HIS A 44 -1.43 -5.96 -29.33
N GLY A 45 -0.75 -6.45 -28.30
CA GLY A 45 0.55 -5.93 -27.88
C GLY A 45 0.46 -4.64 -27.05
N ASP A 46 -0.73 -4.26 -26.57
CA ASP A 46 -0.95 -3.03 -25.82
C ASP A 46 -0.72 -3.22 -24.31
N THR A 47 -0.41 -2.12 -23.64
CA THR A 47 -0.44 -2.02 -22.19
C THR A 47 -1.27 -0.80 -21.76
N PHE A 48 -1.42 -0.56 -20.45
CA PHE A 48 -2.16 0.60 -19.95
C PHE A 48 -1.62 1.10 -18.61
N SER A 49 -2.01 2.31 -18.22
CA SER A 49 -1.53 2.96 -16.98
C SER A 49 0.01 2.90 -16.90
N ASP A 50 0.59 2.62 -15.73
CA ASP A 50 2.04 2.64 -15.55
C ASP A 50 2.75 1.48 -16.25
N THR A 51 2.03 0.40 -16.61
CA THR A 51 2.64 -0.75 -17.30
C THR A 51 3.18 -0.37 -18.68
N GLU A 52 2.66 0.69 -19.29
CA GLU A 52 3.20 1.28 -20.52
C GLU A 52 4.58 1.87 -20.29
N GLN A 53 4.70 2.67 -19.24
CA GLN A 53 5.97 3.25 -18.85
C GLN A 53 6.97 2.17 -18.41
N TYR A 54 6.52 1.15 -17.69
CA TYR A 54 7.39 0.04 -17.29
C TYR A 54 7.89 -0.76 -18.49
N ARG A 55 7.03 -1.00 -19.48
CA ARG A 55 7.43 -1.65 -20.74
C ARG A 55 8.47 -0.82 -21.49
N GLN A 56 8.25 0.49 -21.60
CA GLN A 56 9.21 1.40 -22.24
C GLN A 56 10.57 1.34 -21.54
N TRP A 57 10.61 1.40 -20.21
CA TRP A 57 11.86 1.22 -19.46
C TRP A 57 12.53 -0.12 -19.70
N ALA A 58 11.75 -1.21 -19.75
CA ALA A 58 12.28 -2.54 -20.03
C ALA A 58 12.81 -2.71 -21.46
N MET A 59 12.39 -1.86 -22.40
CA MET A 59 12.89 -1.81 -23.78
C MET A 59 14.11 -0.89 -23.92
N ASP A 60 14.04 0.30 -23.32
CA ASP A 60 15.07 1.34 -23.42
C ASP A 60 16.33 1.00 -22.61
N GLY A 61 16.20 0.12 -21.61
CA GLY A 61 17.30 -0.30 -20.76
C GLY A 61 17.37 0.48 -19.44
N TYR A 62 18.25 0.01 -18.55
CA TYR A 62 18.32 0.45 -17.16
C TYR A 62 18.92 1.86 -16.98
N ASN A 63 19.90 2.21 -17.84
CA ASN A 63 20.55 3.52 -17.90
C ASN A 63 20.41 4.07 -19.32
N PRO A 64 19.22 4.51 -19.74
CA PRO A 64 19.05 5.07 -21.07
C PRO A 64 19.93 6.32 -21.21
N ALA A 65 20.76 6.37 -22.27
CA ALA A 65 21.72 7.45 -22.49
C ALA A 65 21.07 8.79 -22.83
N ASP A 66 19.84 8.74 -23.35
CA ASP A 66 18.95 9.87 -23.55
C ASP A 66 17.54 9.44 -23.13
N LEU A 67 16.88 10.30 -22.37
CA LEU A 67 15.51 10.11 -21.96
C LEU A 67 14.53 10.67 -23.01
N ASP A 68 14.94 11.57 -23.91
CA ASP A 68 14.07 12.22 -24.92
C ASP A 68 12.71 12.66 -24.36
N GLY A 69 12.72 13.31 -23.18
CA GLY A 69 11.51 13.74 -22.47
C GLY A 69 10.74 12.63 -21.72
N LYS A 70 11.24 11.38 -21.70
CA LYS A 70 10.70 10.27 -20.92
C LYS A 70 11.10 10.38 -19.44
N ILE A 71 10.30 9.76 -18.59
CA ILE A 71 10.57 9.66 -17.16
C ILE A 71 11.66 8.61 -16.94
N SER A 72 12.67 8.93 -16.14
CA SER A 72 13.73 8.01 -15.79
C SER A 72 13.20 6.80 -14.99
N PRO A 73 13.68 5.56 -15.25
CA PRO A 73 13.37 4.39 -14.40
C PRO A 73 13.79 4.60 -12.93
N TRP A 74 14.77 5.46 -12.69
CA TRP A 74 15.30 5.79 -11.36
C TRP A 74 14.36 6.59 -10.46
N VAL A 75 13.14 6.90 -10.92
CA VAL A 75 12.04 7.37 -10.04
C VAL A 75 11.57 6.29 -9.05
N TYR A 76 11.93 5.03 -9.30
CA TYR A 76 11.79 3.92 -8.37
C TYR A 76 13.14 3.48 -7.79
N PRO A 77 13.19 2.94 -6.56
CA PRO A 77 14.40 2.32 -6.07
C PRO A 77 14.76 1.07 -6.91
N VAL A 78 16.05 0.79 -7.01
CA VAL A 78 16.63 -0.14 -8.01
C VAL A 78 16.00 -1.53 -8.09
N LEU A 79 15.55 -2.14 -6.99
CA LEU A 79 14.96 -3.49 -7.07
C LEU A 79 13.59 -3.50 -7.74
N ALA A 80 12.94 -2.35 -7.92
CA ALA A 80 11.73 -2.25 -8.76
C ALA A 80 11.99 -2.65 -10.20
N GLN A 81 13.24 -2.48 -10.67
CA GLN A 81 13.61 -2.81 -12.04
C GLN A 81 13.60 -4.33 -12.28
N ILE A 82 13.81 -5.16 -11.26
CA ILE A 82 13.80 -6.63 -11.41
C ILE A 82 12.46 -7.11 -12.00
N PRO A 83 11.30 -6.88 -11.38
CA PRO A 83 10.03 -7.31 -11.94
C PRO A 83 9.65 -6.55 -13.23
N ILE A 84 10.04 -5.27 -13.36
CA ILE A 84 9.79 -4.47 -14.55
C ILE A 84 10.47 -5.08 -15.78
N PHE A 85 11.74 -5.47 -15.66
CA PHE A 85 12.47 -6.10 -16.76
C PHE A 85 12.09 -7.57 -16.94
N LEU A 86 11.82 -8.30 -15.85
CA LEU A 86 11.36 -9.69 -15.93
C LEU A 86 10.05 -9.83 -16.71
N ALA A 87 9.14 -8.86 -16.61
CA ALA A 87 7.91 -8.85 -17.39
C ALA A 87 8.15 -8.76 -18.91
N ASN A 88 9.31 -8.29 -19.35
CA ASN A 88 9.66 -8.20 -20.77
C ASN A 88 10.30 -9.48 -21.34
N ILE A 89 10.45 -10.56 -20.54
CA ILE A 89 11.15 -11.79 -20.96
C ILE A 89 10.49 -12.49 -22.16
N ALA A 90 9.17 -12.33 -22.32
CA ALA A 90 8.40 -12.86 -23.45
C ALA A 90 8.26 -11.85 -24.60
N GLY A 91 9.02 -10.75 -24.56
CA GLY A 91 8.95 -9.63 -25.50
C GLY A 91 7.90 -8.57 -25.13
N PRO A 92 8.02 -7.37 -25.72
CA PRO A 92 7.22 -6.20 -25.33
C PRO A 92 5.72 -6.34 -25.61
N GLY A 93 5.33 -7.13 -26.62
CA GLY A 93 3.91 -7.39 -26.91
C GLY A 93 3.22 -8.20 -25.81
N LEU A 94 3.92 -9.13 -25.15
CA LEU A 94 3.38 -9.94 -24.05
C LEU A 94 3.69 -9.36 -22.67
N TYR A 95 4.25 -8.15 -22.60
CA TYR A 95 4.70 -7.52 -21.36
C TYR A 95 3.61 -7.51 -20.29
N LEU A 96 2.42 -7.01 -20.65
CA LEU A 96 1.29 -6.90 -19.73
C LEU A 96 0.82 -8.27 -19.20
N LEU A 97 0.87 -9.31 -20.04
CA LEU A 97 0.53 -10.67 -19.65
C LEU A 97 1.52 -11.20 -18.60
N VAL A 98 2.83 -11.10 -18.87
CA VAL A 98 3.84 -11.60 -17.93
C VAL A 98 3.80 -10.79 -16.63
N TRP A 99 3.64 -9.46 -16.71
CA TRP A 99 3.46 -8.59 -15.55
C TRP A 99 2.27 -9.03 -14.68
N PHE A 100 1.12 -9.28 -15.30
CA PHE A 100 -0.07 -9.80 -14.62
C PHE A 100 0.21 -11.16 -13.96
N LEU A 101 0.86 -12.09 -14.67
CA LEU A 101 1.16 -13.43 -14.16
C LEU A 101 2.11 -13.37 -12.95
N LEU A 102 3.08 -12.45 -12.93
CA LEU A 102 3.95 -12.22 -11.77
C LEU A 102 3.13 -11.81 -10.54
N ILE A 103 2.23 -10.83 -10.69
CA ILE A 103 1.36 -10.38 -9.59
C ILE A 103 0.39 -11.49 -9.17
N ALA A 104 -0.22 -12.20 -10.12
CA ALA A 104 -1.12 -13.32 -9.83
C ALA A 104 -0.39 -14.44 -9.05
N ALA A 105 0.85 -14.75 -9.43
CA ALA A 105 1.68 -15.72 -8.70
C ALA A 105 1.99 -15.25 -7.27
N LEU A 106 2.35 -13.97 -7.08
CA LEU A 106 2.60 -13.42 -5.75
C LEU A 106 1.34 -13.38 -4.88
N ASN A 107 0.19 -13.03 -5.45
CA ASN A 107 -1.11 -13.12 -4.77
C ASN A 107 -1.41 -14.57 -4.36
N ALA A 108 -1.20 -15.55 -5.25
CA ALA A 108 -1.37 -16.97 -4.94
C ALA A 108 -0.46 -17.42 -3.78
N VAL A 109 0.80 -16.99 -3.76
CA VAL A 109 1.72 -17.26 -2.64
C VAL A 109 1.19 -16.65 -1.35
N GLY A 110 0.74 -15.38 -1.36
CA GLY A 110 0.13 -14.75 -0.19
C GLY A 110 -1.08 -15.52 0.35
N LEU A 111 -2.00 -15.93 -0.55
CA LEU A 111 -3.16 -16.75 -0.19
C LEU A 111 -2.78 -18.14 0.34
N PHE A 112 -1.72 -18.75 -0.19
CA PHE A 112 -1.19 -20.01 0.31
C PHE A 112 -0.77 -19.88 1.79
N TYR A 113 -0.08 -18.79 2.15
CA TYR A 113 0.35 -18.53 3.53
C TYR A 113 -0.80 -18.21 4.49
N LEU A 114 -1.94 -17.75 3.98
CA LEU A 114 -3.18 -17.53 4.75
C LEU A 114 -4.03 -18.80 4.89
N THR A 115 -4.12 -19.62 3.85
CA THR A 115 -5.09 -20.71 3.77
C THR A 115 -4.55 -22.08 4.16
N ARG A 116 -3.27 -22.18 4.55
CA ARG A 116 -2.63 -23.43 4.97
C ARG A 116 -1.98 -23.35 6.35
N GLY A 117 -1.57 -24.52 6.85
CA GLY A 117 -0.85 -24.67 8.11
C GLY A 117 -1.66 -24.16 9.31
N ARG A 118 -0.99 -23.45 10.22
CA ARG A 118 -1.59 -22.93 11.47
C ARG A 118 -2.70 -21.89 11.27
N ARG A 119 -2.79 -21.27 10.08
CA ARG A 119 -3.78 -20.23 9.75
C ARG A 119 -4.95 -20.73 8.91
N LYS A 120 -5.03 -22.04 8.66
CA LYS A 120 -6.06 -22.65 7.80
C LYS A 120 -7.50 -22.30 8.16
N ALA A 121 -7.78 -21.92 9.41
CA ALA A 121 -9.10 -21.47 9.85
C ALA A 121 -9.18 -19.95 9.93
N SER A 122 -8.26 -19.28 10.63
CA SER A 122 -8.28 -17.83 10.86
C SER A 122 -7.98 -17.01 9.61
N GLY A 123 -7.25 -17.56 8.64
CA GLY A 123 -6.84 -16.87 7.41
C GLY A 123 -7.84 -16.91 6.27
N ILE A 124 -8.94 -17.67 6.38
CA ILE A 124 -9.93 -17.80 5.29
C ILE A 124 -10.71 -16.51 5.08
N ALA A 125 -11.27 -15.92 6.15
CA ALA A 125 -12.01 -14.66 6.03
C ALA A 125 -11.11 -13.47 5.62
N PRO A 126 -9.88 -13.30 6.16
CA PRO A 126 -8.91 -12.33 5.64
C PRO A 126 -8.55 -12.54 4.17
N ALA A 127 -8.43 -13.79 3.71
CA ALA A 127 -8.17 -14.09 2.30
C ALA A 127 -9.33 -13.67 1.39
N TRP A 128 -10.58 -13.92 1.78
CA TRP A 128 -11.74 -13.39 1.07
C TRP A 128 -11.78 -11.86 1.08
N TRP A 129 -11.47 -11.24 2.23
CA TRP A 129 -11.37 -9.79 2.32
C TRP A 129 -10.35 -9.22 1.34
N TRP A 130 -9.17 -9.86 1.20
CA TRP A 130 -8.17 -9.49 0.20
C TRP A 130 -8.75 -9.58 -1.22
N LEU A 131 -9.39 -10.69 -1.58
CA LEU A 131 -9.99 -10.84 -2.92
C LEU A 131 -11.02 -9.75 -3.23
N PHE A 132 -11.89 -9.41 -2.27
CA PHE A 132 -12.84 -8.31 -2.43
C PHE A 132 -12.13 -6.97 -2.58
N PHE A 133 -11.13 -6.69 -1.74
CA PHE A 133 -10.33 -5.48 -1.84
C PHE A 133 -9.65 -5.36 -3.21
N THR A 134 -9.10 -6.46 -3.74
CA THR A 134 -8.50 -6.52 -5.08
C THR A 134 -9.49 -6.14 -6.17
N VAL A 135 -10.74 -6.62 -6.09
CA VAL A 135 -11.81 -6.25 -7.03
C VAL A 135 -12.14 -4.76 -6.92
N PHE A 136 -12.29 -4.23 -5.70
CA PHE A 136 -12.61 -2.83 -5.50
C PHE A 136 -11.47 -1.90 -5.92
N MET A 137 -10.21 -2.28 -5.76
CA MET A 137 -9.11 -1.47 -6.30
C MET A 137 -8.99 -1.57 -7.84
N GLY A 138 -9.80 -2.41 -8.49
CA GLY A 138 -9.85 -2.52 -9.94
C GLY A 138 -8.50 -2.93 -10.54
N TYR A 139 -8.16 -2.35 -11.69
CA TYR A 139 -6.90 -2.65 -12.36
C TYR A 139 -5.67 -2.16 -11.58
N LEU A 140 -5.82 -1.27 -10.59
CA LEU A 140 -4.66 -0.78 -9.81
C LEU A 140 -4.00 -1.90 -9.02
N SER A 141 -4.77 -2.92 -8.66
CA SER A 141 -4.25 -4.15 -8.06
C SER A 141 -3.22 -4.87 -8.94
N PHE A 142 -3.26 -4.63 -10.26
CA PHE A 142 -2.45 -5.34 -11.25
C PHE A 142 -1.53 -4.43 -12.08
N ALA A 143 -1.79 -3.13 -12.16
CA ALA A 143 -1.05 -2.21 -13.05
C ALA A 143 0.02 -1.37 -12.34
N ARG A 144 0.43 -1.76 -11.14
CA ARG A 144 1.35 -0.99 -10.28
C ARG A 144 2.28 -1.91 -9.47
N VAL A 145 3.46 -1.42 -9.11
CA VAL A 145 4.46 -2.17 -8.31
C VAL A 145 3.95 -2.57 -6.91
N GLU A 146 2.88 -1.92 -6.44
CA GLU A 146 2.17 -2.26 -5.21
C GLU A 146 1.65 -3.70 -5.22
N GLY A 147 1.23 -4.23 -6.38
CA GLY A 147 0.83 -5.64 -6.53
C GLY A 147 1.96 -6.63 -6.24
N ILE A 148 3.21 -6.17 -6.30
CA ILE A 148 4.41 -6.97 -6.01
C ILE A 148 4.80 -6.84 -4.54
N THR A 149 4.85 -5.60 -4.03
CA THR A 149 5.29 -5.34 -2.66
C THR A 149 4.26 -5.78 -1.61
N ALA A 150 2.96 -5.66 -1.87
CA ALA A 150 1.92 -5.99 -0.89
C ALA A 150 1.95 -7.47 -0.43
N PRO A 151 2.02 -8.48 -1.33
CA PRO A 151 2.19 -9.88 -0.92
C PRO A 151 3.46 -10.13 -0.09
N ILE A 152 4.59 -9.50 -0.46
CA ILE A 152 5.86 -9.63 0.28
C ILE A 152 5.71 -9.08 1.70
N VAL A 153 5.12 -7.89 1.83
CA VAL A 153 4.89 -7.25 3.13
C VAL A 153 3.90 -8.05 3.98
N LEU A 154 2.85 -8.61 3.38
CA LEU A 154 1.92 -9.49 4.09
C LEU A 154 2.65 -10.69 4.69
N ILE A 155 3.46 -11.39 3.89
CA ILE A 155 4.22 -12.55 4.36
C ILE A 155 5.19 -12.14 5.47
N ALA A 156 5.86 -10.99 5.34
CA ALA A 156 6.74 -10.47 6.39
C ALA A 156 5.98 -10.24 7.69
N LEU A 157 4.82 -9.58 7.64
CA LEU A 157 3.98 -9.30 8.81
C LEU A 157 3.46 -10.56 9.48
N LEU A 158 2.97 -11.54 8.71
CA LEU A 158 2.45 -12.81 9.24
C LEU A 158 3.49 -13.60 10.06
N TYR A 159 4.78 -13.38 9.83
CA TYR A 159 5.89 -14.03 10.52
C TYR A 159 6.74 -13.09 11.37
N ALA A 160 6.40 -11.81 11.50
CA ALA A 160 7.23 -10.80 12.16
C ALA A 160 7.51 -11.15 13.63
N ALA A 161 6.52 -11.68 14.36
CA ALA A 161 6.67 -12.10 15.75
C ALA A 161 7.58 -13.33 15.92
N GLU A 162 7.45 -14.33 15.04
CA GLU A 162 8.18 -15.60 15.15
C GLU A 162 9.58 -15.55 14.52
N ARG A 163 9.70 -14.86 13.38
CA ARG A 163 10.91 -14.79 12.55
C ARG A 163 11.22 -13.34 12.19
N PRO A 164 11.52 -12.48 13.17
CA PRO A 164 11.73 -11.04 12.95
C PRO A 164 12.85 -10.73 11.96
N VAL A 165 13.91 -11.55 11.91
CA VAL A 165 15.01 -11.36 10.94
C VAL A 165 14.55 -11.62 9.51
N VAL A 166 13.76 -12.69 9.27
CA VAL A 166 13.20 -12.98 7.95
C VAL A 166 12.25 -11.86 7.52
N ALA A 167 11.40 -11.39 8.44
CA ALA A 167 10.54 -10.23 8.18
C ALA A 167 11.36 -8.98 7.84
N GLY A 168 12.46 -8.72 8.56
CA GLY A 168 13.40 -7.63 8.29
C GLY A 168 14.00 -7.69 6.89
N ILE A 169 14.45 -8.88 6.46
CA ILE A 169 14.96 -9.11 5.09
C ILE A 169 13.89 -8.82 4.05
N LEU A 170 12.70 -9.43 4.19
CA LEU A 170 11.60 -9.26 3.24
C LEU A 170 11.14 -7.80 3.13
N LEU A 171 11.01 -7.10 4.26
CA LEU A 171 10.64 -5.69 4.27
C LEU A 171 11.74 -4.79 3.69
N SER A 172 13.01 -5.14 3.90
CA SER A 172 14.13 -4.39 3.31
C SER A 172 14.17 -4.56 1.79
N ILE A 173 13.97 -5.79 1.29
CA ILE A 173 13.83 -6.07 -0.15
C ILE A 173 12.63 -5.29 -0.71
N ALA A 174 11.46 -5.37 -0.05
CA ALA A 174 10.27 -4.65 -0.48
C ALA A 174 10.48 -3.12 -0.45
N THR A 175 11.23 -2.60 0.52
CA THR A 175 11.60 -1.16 0.62
C THR A 175 12.43 -0.71 -0.57
N TRP A 176 13.36 -1.56 -1.03
CA TRP A 176 14.17 -1.32 -2.23
C TRP A 176 13.41 -1.57 -3.54
N ILE A 177 12.18 -2.10 -3.49
CA ILE A 177 11.24 -2.10 -4.63
C ILE A 177 10.36 -0.84 -4.59
N LYS A 178 9.89 -0.45 -3.41
CA LYS A 178 9.08 0.75 -3.19
C LYS A 178 9.26 1.18 -1.74
N VAL A 179 9.40 2.47 -1.45
CA VAL A 179 9.86 2.95 -0.13
C VAL A 179 8.89 2.67 1.03
N TRP A 180 7.58 2.53 0.78
CA TRP A 180 6.55 2.47 1.82
C TRP A 180 6.70 1.36 2.89
N PRO A 181 7.23 0.15 2.62
CA PRO A 181 7.46 -0.88 3.62
C PRO A 181 8.45 -0.48 4.71
N ALA A 182 9.24 0.59 4.52
CA ALA A 182 10.03 1.19 5.59
C ALA A 182 9.16 1.62 6.79
N ALA A 183 7.93 2.08 6.53
CA ALA A 183 6.94 2.42 7.55
C ALA A 183 6.54 1.20 8.40
N VAL A 184 6.54 0.00 7.80
CA VAL A 184 6.24 -1.28 8.48
C VAL A 184 7.47 -1.80 9.23
N LEU A 185 8.67 -1.57 8.69
CA LEU A 185 9.92 -1.98 9.32
C LEU A 185 10.18 -1.24 10.65
N ALA A 186 9.80 0.03 10.75
CA ALA A 186 10.04 0.84 11.96
C ALA A 186 9.39 0.26 13.24
N PRO A 187 8.09 -0.07 13.28
CA PRO A 187 7.47 -0.77 14.42
C PRO A 187 8.19 -2.07 14.80
N ILE A 188 8.66 -2.84 13.80
CA ILE A 188 9.37 -4.11 14.05
C ILE A 188 10.72 -3.85 14.73
N VAL A 189 11.50 -2.87 14.24
CA VAL A 189 12.78 -2.49 14.87
C VAL A 189 12.56 -1.99 16.30
N ILE A 190 11.50 -1.20 16.53
CA ILE A 190 11.19 -0.65 17.86
C ILE A 190 10.83 -1.77 18.85
N ALA A 191 9.90 -2.66 18.47
CA ALA A 191 9.29 -3.60 19.40
C ALA A 191 9.87 -5.02 19.35
N SER A 192 10.85 -5.33 18.49
CA SER A 192 11.45 -6.67 18.42
C SER A 192 12.55 -6.92 19.46
N HIS A 193 12.58 -8.12 20.03
CA HIS A 193 13.70 -8.59 20.87
C HIS A 193 15.00 -8.74 20.06
N LYS A 194 14.88 -9.01 18.75
CA LYS A 194 16.00 -9.20 17.83
C LYS A 194 16.28 -7.94 17.00
N ARG A 195 15.99 -6.75 17.54
CA ARG A 195 16.09 -5.47 16.81
C ARG A 195 17.45 -5.25 16.14
N ILE A 196 18.55 -5.65 16.80
CA ILE A 196 19.89 -5.53 16.22
C ILE A 196 20.02 -6.43 15.00
N GLN A 197 19.59 -7.68 15.08
CA GLN A 197 19.62 -8.60 13.93
C GLN A 197 18.70 -8.14 12.79
N VAL A 198 17.55 -7.54 13.11
CA VAL A 198 16.65 -6.93 12.11
C VAL A 198 17.36 -5.78 11.39
N VAL A 199 17.97 -4.86 12.14
CA VAL A 199 18.74 -3.74 11.55
C VAL A 199 19.91 -4.27 10.71
N LEU A 200 20.70 -5.21 11.23
CA LEU A 200 21.81 -5.82 10.50
C LEU A 200 21.33 -6.52 9.22
N SER A 201 20.17 -7.16 9.24
CA SER A 201 19.60 -7.78 8.05
C SER A 201 19.23 -6.75 6.98
N GLY A 202 18.69 -5.59 7.37
CA GLY A 202 18.40 -4.49 6.45
C GLY A 202 19.65 -3.83 5.90
N VAL A 203 20.70 -3.68 6.74
CA VAL A 203 22.03 -3.22 6.31
C VAL A 203 22.63 -4.21 5.30
N ALA A 204 22.55 -5.51 5.56
CA ALA A 204 23.06 -6.54 4.66
C ALA A 204 22.34 -6.53 3.30
N VAL A 205 21.00 -6.46 3.29
CA VAL A 205 20.22 -6.31 2.05
C VAL A 205 20.63 -5.04 1.31
N THR A 206 20.74 -3.91 2.02
CA THR A 206 21.15 -2.64 1.42
C THR A 206 22.56 -2.69 0.83
N ALA A 207 23.50 -3.35 1.50
CA ALA A 207 24.86 -3.54 1.00
C ALA A 207 24.88 -4.39 -0.28
N VAL A 208 24.09 -5.46 -0.34
CA VAL A 208 23.93 -6.28 -1.56
C VAL A 208 23.32 -5.47 -2.70
N VAL A 209 22.29 -4.66 -2.42
CA VAL A 209 21.67 -3.78 -3.40
C VAL A 209 22.65 -2.74 -3.92
N ALA A 210 23.37 -2.05 -3.02
CA ALA A 210 24.36 -1.04 -3.38
C ALA A 210 25.51 -1.65 -4.20
N LEU A 211 25.99 -2.84 -3.81
CA LEU A 211 27.02 -3.57 -4.56
C LEU A 211 26.54 -3.95 -5.97
N GLY A 212 25.35 -4.54 -6.10
CA GLY A 212 24.77 -4.86 -7.40
C GLY A 212 24.57 -3.63 -8.28
N THR A 213 24.12 -2.52 -7.68
CA THR A 213 23.94 -1.24 -8.36
C THR A 213 25.28 -0.66 -8.84
N TRP A 214 26.31 -0.73 -8.01
CA TRP A 214 27.67 -0.33 -8.37
C TRP A 214 28.26 -1.17 -9.51
N LEU A 215 28.12 -2.49 -9.44
CA LEU A 215 28.57 -3.40 -10.50
C LEU A 215 27.85 -3.15 -11.84
N SER A 216 26.61 -2.67 -11.80
CA SER A 216 25.85 -2.26 -12.99
C SER A 216 26.17 -0.84 -13.52
N GLY A 217 27.05 -0.09 -12.83
CA GLY A 217 27.36 1.30 -13.16
C GLY A 217 26.29 2.32 -12.76
N GLY A 218 25.21 1.90 -12.11
CA GLY A 218 24.08 2.76 -11.73
C GLY A 218 24.21 3.47 -10.38
N LEU A 219 25.32 3.30 -9.64
CA LEU A 219 25.46 3.85 -8.29
C LEU A 219 25.18 5.37 -8.18
N PRO A 220 25.59 6.22 -9.15
CA PRO A 220 25.27 7.65 -9.11
C PRO A 220 23.77 7.97 -9.00
N HIS A 221 22.91 7.09 -9.50
CA HIS A 221 21.46 7.29 -9.57
C HIS A 221 20.68 6.61 -8.44
N ILE A 222 21.37 5.89 -7.53
CA ILE A 222 20.71 5.04 -6.53
C ILE A 222 19.75 5.81 -5.61
N MET A 223 19.94 7.12 -5.45
CA MET A 223 19.11 8.00 -4.62
C MET A 223 18.18 8.92 -5.41
N ASP A 224 18.17 8.85 -6.75
CA ASP A 224 17.38 9.75 -7.60
C ASP A 224 15.90 9.67 -7.27
N PHE A 225 15.40 8.52 -6.86
CA PHE A 225 14.01 8.36 -6.42
C PHE A 225 13.65 9.28 -5.23
N LEU A 226 14.60 9.64 -4.35
CA LEU A 226 14.33 10.56 -3.24
C LEU A 226 14.27 12.00 -3.74
N THR A 227 15.20 12.40 -4.59
CA THR A 227 15.25 13.74 -5.19
C THR A 227 13.99 13.99 -6.02
N ASN A 228 13.64 13.05 -6.90
CA ASN A 228 12.44 13.10 -7.75
C ASN A 228 11.13 13.16 -6.95
N GLN A 229 11.09 12.60 -5.73
CA GLN A 229 9.93 12.71 -4.85
C GLN A 229 9.93 14.05 -4.10
N GLY A 230 11.11 14.56 -3.73
CA GLY A 230 11.31 15.84 -3.06
C GLY A 230 10.89 17.05 -3.89
N GLU A 231 11.02 16.98 -5.22
CA GLU A 231 10.71 18.11 -6.13
C GLU A 231 9.23 18.20 -6.55
N ARG A 232 8.42 17.17 -6.26
CA ARG A 232 7.01 17.14 -6.67
C ARG A 232 6.16 18.22 -5.98
N GLY A 233 5.14 18.70 -6.67
CA GLY A 233 4.05 19.45 -6.07
C GLY A 233 3.13 18.57 -5.22
N MET A 234 1.99 19.13 -4.81
CA MET A 234 0.94 18.34 -4.16
C MET A 234 0.09 17.66 -5.25
N GLN A 235 0.09 16.33 -5.27
CA GLN A 235 -0.75 15.55 -6.16
C GLN A 235 -2.21 15.73 -5.79
N LEU A 236 -3.06 15.76 -6.81
CA LEU A 236 -4.50 16.02 -6.76
C LEU A 236 -5.23 15.37 -5.59
N GLU A 237 -4.95 14.10 -5.36
CA GLU A 237 -5.66 13.26 -4.40
C GLU A 237 -4.97 13.15 -3.05
N ALA A 238 -3.83 13.82 -2.84
CA ALA A 238 -3.21 13.87 -1.53
C ALA A 238 -4.13 14.53 -0.50
N THR A 239 -4.07 14.06 0.74
CA THR A 239 -5.01 14.47 1.80
C THR A 239 -5.01 15.99 1.99
N PHE A 240 -3.82 16.60 1.99
CA PHE A 240 -3.62 18.04 2.15
C PHE A 240 -3.89 18.84 0.88
N SER A 241 -4.06 18.21 -0.30
CA SER A 241 -4.47 18.89 -1.53
C SER A 241 -5.94 19.27 -1.53
N THR A 242 -6.76 18.63 -0.69
CA THR A 242 -8.22 18.80 -0.63
C THR A 242 -8.69 20.28 -0.67
N PRO A 243 -8.08 21.22 0.08
CA PRO A 243 -8.46 22.63 -0.01
C PRO A 243 -8.28 23.22 -1.42
N TRP A 244 -7.17 22.92 -2.10
CA TRP A 244 -6.91 23.42 -3.47
C TRP A 244 -7.76 22.75 -4.53
N VAL A 245 -8.19 21.51 -4.32
CA VAL A 245 -9.22 20.87 -5.14
C VAL A 245 -10.50 21.69 -5.08
N TRP A 246 -10.97 22.06 -3.89
CA TRP A 246 -12.17 22.88 -3.74
C TRP A 246 -12.00 24.32 -4.23
N LEU A 247 -10.83 24.94 -4.04
CA LEU A 247 -10.55 26.24 -4.66
C LEU A 247 -10.66 26.19 -6.19
N SER A 248 -10.21 25.09 -6.80
CA SER A 248 -10.36 24.86 -8.24
C SER A 248 -11.83 24.66 -8.64
N VAL A 249 -12.61 23.89 -7.86
CA VAL A 249 -14.07 23.71 -8.06
C VAL A 249 -14.82 25.04 -8.03
N PHE A 250 -14.48 25.92 -7.09
CA PHE A 250 -15.10 27.23 -6.95
C PHE A 250 -14.48 28.31 -7.86
N ASN A 251 -13.48 27.97 -8.67
CA ASN A 251 -12.74 28.90 -9.52
C ASN A 251 -12.17 30.11 -8.76
N ILE A 252 -11.60 29.87 -7.57
CA ILE A 252 -11.09 30.92 -6.67
C ILE A 252 -9.57 31.08 -6.86
N ALA A 253 -9.13 32.34 -6.91
CA ALA A 253 -7.71 32.73 -6.89
C ALA A 253 -6.85 32.03 -7.96
N SER A 254 -7.43 31.80 -9.15
CA SER A 254 -6.80 31.12 -10.27
C SER A 254 -6.27 29.71 -9.93
N SER A 255 -6.89 29.07 -8.93
CA SER A 255 -6.53 27.71 -8.53
C SER A 255 -6.95 26.72 -9.60
N LYS A 256 -6.09 25.74 -9.90
CA LYS A 256 -6.32 24.77 -10.96
C LYS A 256 -5.67 23.43 -10.65
N MET A 257 -6.13 22.40 -11.34
CA MET A 257 -5.51 21.09 -11.40
C MET A 257 -4.87 20.93 -12.77
N ALA A 258 -3.62 20.47 -12.84
CA ALA A 258 -2.94 20.28 -14.11
C ALA A 258 -1.96 19.10 -14.06
N ASP A 259 -1.76 18.48 -15.21
CA ASP A 259 -0.82 17.37 -15.36
C ASP A 259 0.61 17.89 -15.43
N ASN A 260 1.48 17.27 -14.63
CA ASN A 260 2.91 17.40 -14.68
C ASN A 260 3.49 16.17 -15.41
N THR A 261 3.71 16.32 -16.71
CA THR A 261 4.15 15.25 -17.61
C THR A 261 5.57 14.78 -17.32
N ALA A 262 6.43 15.63 -16.74
CA ALA A 262 7.81 15.28 -16.38
C ALA A 262 7.89 14.17 -15.31
N ILE A 263 6.83 13.98 -14.53
CA ILE A 263 6.79 13.02 -13.42
C ILE A 263 5.51 12.15 -13.42
N ASN A 264 4.71 12.23 -14.48
CA ASN A 264 3.42 11.54 -14.66
C ASN A 264 2.52 11.67 -13.42
N SER A 265 2.20 12.92 -13.05
CA SER A 265 1.41 13.24 -11.86
C SER A 265 0.48 14.42 -12.13
N THR A 266 -0.79 14.32 -11.72
CA THR A 266 -1.71 15.47 -11.71
C THR A 266 -1.59 16.22 -10.39
N GLU A 267 -1.32 17.52 -10.43
CA GLU A 267 -1.05 18.35 -9.26
C GLU A 267 -2.08 19.47 -9.09
N VAL A 268 -2.19 19.98 -7.86
CA VAL A 268 -2.97 21.19 -7.54
C VAL A 268 -2.09 22.42 -7.47
N TYR A 269 -2.60 23.53 -8.02
CA TYR A 269 -1.95 24.83 -8.03
C TYR A 269 -2.90 25.89 -7.47
N GLY A 270 -2.34 26.88 -6.77
CA GLY A 270 -3.09 28.00 -6.19
C GLY A 270 -2.28 28.69 -5.09
N PRO A 271 -2.86 29.71 -4.43
CA PRO A 271 -2.19 30.45 -3.38
C PRO A 271 -1.65 29.54 -2.28
N GLY A 272 -0.37 29.69 -1.93
CA GLY A 272 0.26 28.92 -0.86
C GLY A 272 0.47 27.42 -1.14
N ALA A 273 0.08 26.89 -2.30
CA ALA A 273 0.21 25.46 -2.62
C ALA A 273 1.67 24.98 -2.55
N GLY A 274 2.60 25.76 -3.10
CA GLY A 274 4.03 25.43 -3.04
C GLY A 274 4.59 25.43 -1.60
N THR A 275 4.18 26.38 -0.76
CA THR A 275 4.55 26.42 0.66
C THR A 275 3.99 25.22 1.40
N ALA A 276 2.72 24.85 1.16
CA ALA A 276 2.13 23.65 1.74
C ALA A 276 2.89 22.39 1.30
N ALA A 277 3.18 22.24 0.00
CA ALA A 277 3.97 21.13 -0.55
C ALA A 277 5.33 20.99 0.14
N PHE A 278 6.02 22.13 0.35
CA PHE A 278 7.31 22.18 1.05
C PHE A 278 7.17 21.75 2.53
N LEU A 279 6.17 22.26 3.24
CA LEU A 279 5.95 21.97 4.66
C LEU A 279 5.43 20.55 4.94
N MET A 280 4.83 19.88 3.95
CA MET A 280 4.38 18.49 4.10
C MET A 280 5.52 17.52 4.37
N GLN A 281 6.72 17.76 3.81
CA GLN A 281 7.87 16.88 4.05
C GLN A 281 8.34 16.86 5.52
N PRO A 282 8.64 18.01 6.17
CA PRO A 282 8.94 18.01 7.60
C PRO A 282 7.75 17.56 8.45
N LEU A 283 6.51 17.86 8.04
CA LEU A 283 5.32 17.38 8.75
C LEU A 283 5.21 15.85 8.75
N LEU A 284 5.50 15.20 7.62
CA LEU A 284 5.57 13.74 7.52
C LEU A 284 6.63 13.16 8.47
N ILE A 285 7.81 13.77 8.54
CA ILE A 285 8.88 13.37 9.46
C ILE A 285 8.41 13.50 10.91
N LEU A 286 7.81 14.63 11.28
CA LEU A 286 7.27 14.86 12.62
C LEU A 286 6.17 13.85 12.98
N ALA A 287 5.28 13.53 12.05
CA ALA A 287 4.25 12.52 12.24
C ALA A 287 4.85 11.13 12.47
N ALA A 288 5.87 10.74 11.69
CA ALA A 288 6.59 9.48 11.87
C ALA A 288 7.33 9.40 13.22
N VAL A 289 7.98 10.50 13.64
CA VAL A 289 8.62 10.59 14.96
C VAL A 289 7.58 10.49 16.09
N GLY A 290 6.45 11.20 15.97
CA GLY A 290 5.35 11.11 16.94
C GLY A 290 4.79 9.69 17.06
N ALA A 291 4.56 9.02 15.93
CA ALA A 291 4.17 7.61 15.88
C ALA A 291 5.19 6.68 16.55
N ALA A 292 6.49 6.88 16.30
CA ALA A 292 7.55 6.11 16.94
C ALA A 292 7.59 6.33 18.47
N ILE A 293 7.40 7.57 18.93
CA ILE A 293 7.32 7.90 20.37
C ILE A 293 6.13 7.18 21.02
N LEU A 294 4.96 7.19 20.38
CA LEU A 294 3.78 6.47 20.87
C LEU A 294 4.03 4.97 20.97
N LEU A 295 4.69 4.37 19.98
CA LEU A 295 5.05 2.95 19.98
C LEU A 295 6.04 2.61 21.10
N VAL A 296 7.08 3.42 21.29
CA VAL A 296 8.02 3.25 22.40
C VAL A 296 7.30 3.37 23.75
N ARG A 297 6.34 4.29 23.87
CA ARG A 297 5.54 4.45 25.09
C ARG A 297 4.66 3.23 25.36
N ALA A 298 3.97 2.71 24.35
CA ALA A 298 3.15 1.51 24.46
C ALA A 298 3.99 0.27 24.82
N MET A 299 5.16 0.12 24.19
CA MET A 299 6.12 -0.93 24.53
C MET A 299 6.60 -0.84 25.98
N LYS A 300 6.98 0.36 26.46
CA LYS A 300 7.39 0.58 27.86
C LYS A 300 6.29 0.26 28.87
N ARG A 301 5.02 0.27 28.44
CA ARG A 301 3.87 -0.12 29.27
C ARG A 301 3.57 -1.61 29.27
N GLY A 302 4.35 -2.41 28.54
CA GLY A 302 4.17 -3.86 28.47
C GLY A 302 3.10 -4.31 27.49
N ALA A 303 2.84 -3.53 26.44
CA ALA A 303 1.99 -3.98 25.34
C ALA A 303 2.56 -5.25 24.68
N GLU A 304 1.66 -6.11 24.20
CA GLU A 304 2.01 -7.34 23.46
C GLU A 304 2.73 -6.95 22.14
N ARG A 305 3.73 -7.73 21.73
CA ARG A 305 4.64 -7.37 20.64
C ARG A 305 4.01 -7.50 19.27
N GLU A 306 3.25 -8.56 19.03
CA GLU A 306 2.56 -8.76 17.76
C GLU A 306 1.52 -7.65 17.55
N GLU A 307 0.78 -7.26 18.58
CA GLU A 307 -0.10 -6.08 18.59
C GLU A 307 0.67 -4.80 18.28
N LEU A 308 1.82 -4.56 18.92
CA LEU A 308 2.66 -3.39 18.61
C LEU A 308 3.12 -3.35 17.15
N PHE A 309 3.47 -4.50 16.58
CA PHE A 309 3.89 -4.57 15.18
C PHE A 309 2.73 -4.24 14.24
N LEU A 310 1.57 -4.84 14.44
CA LEU A 310 0.42 -4.68 13.55
C LEU A 310 -0.19 -3.28 13.68
N GLU A 311 -0.52 -2.85 14.90
CA GLU A 311 -1.12 -1.53 15.17
C GLU A 311 -0.15 -0.39 14.83
N GLY A 312 1.14 -0.58 15.14
CA GLY A 312 2.19 0.37 14.77
C GLY A 312 2.40 0.48 13.27
N SER A 313 2.30 -0.64 12.55
CA SER A 313 2.38 -0.67 11.09
C SER A 313 1.19 0.05 10.46
N LEU A 314 -0.03 -0.17 10.99
CA LEU A 314 -1.22 0.53 10.50
C LEU A 314 -1.08 2.03 10.71
N MET A 315 -0.67 2.45 11.92
CA MET A 315 -0.45 3.85 12.25
C MET A 315 0.62 4.50 11.35
N MET A 316 1.77 3.85 11.19
CA MET A 316 2.89 4.43 10.43
C MET A 316 2.56 4.49 8.93
N VAL A 317 1.99 3.44 8.35
CA VAL A 317 1.59 3.43 6.94
C VAL A 317 0.49 4.46 6.70
N THR A 318 -0.52 4.56 7.56
CA THR A 318 -1.58 5.56 7.40
C THR A 318 -1.03 6.98 7.54
N ALA A 319 -0.11 7.23 8.48
CA ALA A 319 0.58 8.53 8.59
C ALA A 319 1.40 8.84 7.32
N PHE A 320 2.10 7.85 6.77
CA PHE A 320 2.81 7.97 5.49
C PHE A 320 1.89 8.33 4.32
N ILE A 321 0.63 7.93 4.35
CA ILE A 321 -0.34 8.28 3.31
C ILE A 321 -0.91 9.68 3.56
N VAL A 322 -1.34 9.97 4.78
CA VAL A 322 -2.02 11.22 5.14
C VAL A 322 -1.13 12.44 4.94
N PHE A 323 0.14 12.35 5.36
CA PHE A 323 1.06 13.50 5.34
C PHE A 323 1.95 13.57 4.09
N ASN A 324 1.76 12.68 3.11
CA ASN A 324 2.58 12.65 1.90
C ASN A 324 1.92 13.44 0.77
N LYS A 325 2.69 14.33 0.14
CA LYS A 325 2.24 15.23 -0.92
C LYS A 325 1.86 14.53 -2.23
N VAL A 326 2.30 13.29 -2.46
CA VAL A 326 2.03 12.54 -3.71
C VAL A 326 0.73 11.74 -3.65
N GLY A 327 0.26 11.34 -2.47
CA GLY A 327 -1.09 10.84 -2.15
C GLY A 327 -1.89 10.01 -3.19
N SER A 328 -1.21 9.27 -4.05
CA SER A 328 -1.74 8.65 -5.27
C SER A 328 -2.68 7.47 -4.94
N PRO A 329 -3.68 7.14 -5.79
CA PRO A 329 -4.70 6.11 -5.49
C PRO A 329 -4.14 4.76 -5.03
N GLN A 330 -3.01 4.34 -5.60
CA GLN A 330 -2.37 3.06 -5.29
C GLN A 330 -1.82 2.99 -3.87
N PHE A 331 -1.64 4.12 -3.16
CA PHE A 331 -1.20 4.12 -1.77
C PHE A 331 -2.19 3.39 -0.86
N ILE A 332 -3.47 3.33 -1.25
CA ILE A 332 -4.49 2.57 -0.51
C ILE A 332 -4.15 1.07 -0.43
N ILE A 333 -3.44 0.54 -1.45
CA ILE A 333 -2.99 -0.87 -1.47
C ILE A 333 -1.97 -1.16 -0.36
N TRP A 334 -1.21 -0.15 0.08
CA TRP A 334 -0.20 -0.31 1.14
C TRP A 334 -0.80 -0.72 2.49
N LEU A 335 -2.05 -0.33 2.75
CA LEU A 335 -2.77 -0.64 3.99
C LEU A 335 -3.30 -2.08 4.00
N ALA A 336 -3.59 -2.67 2.83
CA ALA A 336 -4.17 -4.00 2.71
C ALA A 336 -3.38 -5.11 3.43
N PRO A 337 -2.06 -5.29 3.21
CA PRO A 337 -1.31 -6.35 3.89
C PRO A 337 -1.30 -6.20 5.42
N VAL A 338 -1.34 -4.96 5.92
CA VAL A 338 -1.41 -4.70 7.37
C VAL A 338 -2.77 -5.11 7.93
N ILE A 339 -3.86 -4.70 7.26
CA ILE A 339 -5.22 -5.08 7.64
C ILE A 339 -5.42 -6.60 7.57
N ILE A 340 -4.91 -7.26 6.52
CA ILE A 340 -5.04 -8.71 6.37
C ILE A 340 -4.29 -9.45 7.49
N ALA A 341 -3.06 -9.03 7.80
CA ALA A 341 -2.30 -9.60 8.92
C ALA A 341 -3.04 -9.38 10.25
N GLY A 342 -3.59 -8.19 10.46
CA GLY A 342 -4.43 -7.84 11.61
C GLY A 342 -5.70 -8.70 11.75
N LEU A 343 -6.49 -8.82 10.68
CA LEU A 343 -7.68 -9.67 10.64
C LEU A 343 -7.36 -11.14 10.90
N THR A 344 -6.17 -11.60 10.47
CA THR A 344 -5.69 -12.97 10.70
C THR A 344 -5.29 -13.19 12.16
N HIS A 345 -4.82 -12.14 12.84
CA HIS A 345 -4.46 -12.14 14.26
C HIS A 345 -5.70 -12.04 15.17
N ASP A 346 -6.55 -11.03 14.96
CA ASP A 346 -7.80 -10.84 15.72
C ASP A 346 -8.88 -10.19 14.84
N TRP A 347 -9.81 -11.01 14.36
CA TRP A 347 -10.90 -10.55 13.50
C TRP A 347 -11.78 -9.48 14.16
N GLU A 348 -12.14 -9.66 15.43
CA GLU A 348 -13.12 -8.79 16.10
C GLU A 348 -12.57 -7.39 16.31
N ARG A 349 -11.27 -7.28 16.55
CA ARG A 349 -10.57 -5.99 16.67
C ARG A 349 -10.38 -5.31 15.31
N TRP A 350 -10.00 -6.10 14.29
CA TRP A 350 -9.57 -5.55 13.01
C TRP A 350 -10.70 -5.38 11.98
N LYS A 351 -11.91 -5.87 12.24
CA LYS A 351 -13.07 -5.65 11.36
C LYS A 351 -13.41 -4.17 11.13
N VAL A 352 -13.16 -3.30 12.11
CA VAL A 352 -13.41 -1.85 12.01
C VAL A 352 -12.44 -1.17 11.03
N PRO A 353 -11.11 -1.24 11.21
CA PRO A 353 -10.19 -0.66 10.24
C PRO A 353 -10.28 -1.35 8.87
N ALA A 354 -10.66 -2.63 8.81
CA ALA A 354 -10.94 -3.32 7.55
C ALA A 354 -12.16 -2.77 6.80
N ALA A 355 -13.23 -2.41 7.52
CA ALA A 355 -14.41 -1.77 6.93
C ALA A 355 -14.10 -0.35 6.47
N LEU A 356 -13.34 0.42 7.27
CA LEU A 356 -12.86 1.75 6.87
C LEU A 356 -12.03 1.67 5.58
N LEU A 357 -11.08 0.74 5.50
CA LEU A 357 -10.26 0.56 4.31
C LEU A 357 -11.09 0.13 3.10
N MET A 358 -12.13 -0.68 3.28
CA MET A 358 -13.03 -1.02 2.18
C MET A 358 -13.80 0.22 1.67
N GLY A 359 -14.30 1.07 2.57
CA GLY A 359 -14.92 2.34 2.20
C GLY A 359 -13.96 3.27 1.46
N ILE A 360 -12.71 3.38 1.94
CA ILE A 360 -11.64 4.11 1.27
C ILE A 360 -11.42 3.55 -0.14
N ALA A 361 -11.24 2.24 -0.28
CA ALA A 361 -11.03 1.57 -1.57
C ALA A 361 -12.19 1.81 -2.55
N MET A 362 -13.44 1.70 -2.07
CA MET A 362 -14.63 1.98 -2.89
C MET A 362 -14.66 3.43 -3.38
N THR A 363 -14.41 4.40 -2.50
CA THR A 363 -14.37 5.82 -2.90
C THR A 363 -13.20 6.11 -3.86
N THR A 364 -12.05 5.47 -3.65
CA THR A 364 -10.90 5.55 -4.56
C THR A 364 -11.25 4.98 -5.93
N PHE A 365 -11.91 3.83 -6.01
CA PHE A 365 -12.31 3.18 -7.26
C PHE A 365 -13.25 4.04 -8.11
N VAL A 366 -14.23 4.67 -7.46
CA VAL A 366 -15.16 5.59 -8.11
C VAL A 366 -14.40 6.74 -8.75
N ILE A 367 -13.37 7.27 -8.09
CA ILE A 367 -12.54 8.34 -8.65
C ILE A 367 -11.62 7.77 -9.72
N TYR A 368 -10.66 6.94 -9.32
CA TYR A 368 -9.70 6.34 -10.22
C TYR A 368 -9.89 4.82 -10.23
N PRO A 369 -10.28 4.24 -11.39
CA PRO A 369 -10.15 4.83 -12.72
C PRO A 369 -11.41 5.47 -13.32
N LEU A 370 -12.59 5.36 -12.69
CA LEU A 370 -13.86 5.59 -13.39
C LEU A 370 -14.15 7.06 -13.72
N PHE A 371 -13.89 7.98 -12.79
CA PHE A 371 -14.25 9.39 -12.90
C PHE A 371 -13.07 10.34 -12.63
N TYR A 372 -11.86 9.94 -13.04
CA TYR A 372 -10.67 10.77 -12.88
C TYR A 372 -10.74 12.00 -13.78
N THR A 373 -11.21 11.85 -15.03
CA THR A 373 -11.36 12.98 -15.96
C THR A 373 -12.35 14.05 -15.45
N PRO A 374 -13.55 13.73 -14.93
CA PRO A 374 -14.36 14.73 -14.26
C PRO A 374 -13.67 15.40 -13.07
N LEU A 375 -12.89 14.66 -12.27
CA LEU A 375 -12.17 15.24 -11.13
C LEU A 375 -11.12 16.27 -11.56
N ILE A 376 -10.29 15.96 -12.55
CA ILE A 376 -9.26 16.91 -13.04
C ILE A 376 -9.90 18.18 -13.65
N HIS A 377 -11.14 18.08 -14.15
CA HIS A 377 -11.95 19.20 -14.62
C HIS A 377 -12.83 19.82 -13.53
N ALA A 378 -12.44 19.67 -12.26
CA ALA A 378 -13.05 20.33 -11.12
C ALA A 378 -14.54 20.01 -10.88
N HIS A 379 -14.96 18.78 -11.18
CA HIS A 379 -16.34 18.36 -10.94
C HIS A 379 -16.65 18.24 -9.43
N PRO A 380 -17.65 18.97 -8.89
CA PRO A 380 -17.88 19.10 -7.45
C PRO A 380 -18.23 17.78 -6.77
N VAL A 381 -18.98 16.89 -7.44
CA VAL A 381 -19.34 15.58 -6.87
C VAL A 381 -18.10 14.70 -6.72
N MET A 382 -17.16 14.74 -7.69
CA MET A 382 -15.95 13.92 -7.59
C MET A 382 -15.00 14.48 -6.54
N ALA A 383 -14.93 15.82 -6.41
CA ALA A 383 -14.22 16.47 -5.30
C ALA A 383 -14.80 16.09 -3.93
N ALA A 384 -16.13 15.96 -3.80
CA ALA A 384 -16.79 15.50 -2.58
C ALA A 384 -16.49 14.02 -2.26
N ILE A 385 -16.45 13.14 -3.26
CA ILE A 385 -16.07 11.73 -3.07
C ILE A 385 -14.59 11.64 -2.66
N LEU A 386 -13.69 12.43 -3.27
CA LEU A 386 -12.29 12.50 -2.88
C LEU A 386 -12.12 13.03 -1.44
N THR A 387 -12.91 14.05 -1.09
CA THR A 387 -12.94 14.59 0.27
C THR A 387 -13.38 13.51 1.26
N THR A 388 -14.40 12.72 0.92
CA THR A 388 -14.86 11.60 1.74
C THR A 388 -13.75 10.56 1.93
N ARG A 389 -13.06 10.18 0.85
CA ARG A 389 -11.89 9.28 0.89
C ARG A 389 -10.81 9.80 1.85
N ASN A 390 -10.48 11.08 1.76
CA ASN A 390 -9.45 11.73 2.58
C ASN A 390 -9.86 11.83 4.06
N VAL A 391 -11.13 12.14 4.33
CA VAL A 391 -11.68 12.11 5.69
C VAL A 391 -11.60 10.70 6.28
N LEU A 392 -11.97 9.67 5.51
CA LEU A 392 -11.86 8.27 5.97
C LEU A 392 -10.42 7.86 6.28
N LEU A 393 -9.44 8.31 5.49
CA LEU A 393 -8.01 8.11 5.79
C LEU A 393 -7.58 8.78 7.10
N VAL A 394 -8.03 10.01 7.35
CA VAL A 394 -7.76 10.73 8.61
C VAL A 394 -8.45 10.03 9.79
N VAL A 395 -9.67 9.51 9.61
CA VAL A 395 -10.38 8.71 10.62
C VAL A 395 -9.63 7.41 10.91
N LEU A 396 -9.10 6.72 9.89
CA LEU A 396 -8.27 5.53 10.07
C LEU A 396 -6.98 5.85 10.83
N LEU A 397 -6.34 6.98 10.50
CA LEU A 397 -5.15 7.45 11.22
C LEU A 397 -5.49 7.71 12.70
N TRP A 398 -6.53 8.49 12.96
CA TRP A 398 -7.00 8.76 14.31
C TRP A 398 -7.30 7.47 15.09
N TRP A 399 -7.98 6.52 14.46
CA TRP A 399 -8.29 5.22 15.05
C TRP A 399 -7.01 4.48 15.44
N SER A 400 -6.04 4.38 14.53
CA SER A 400 -4.77 3.69 14.77
C SER A 400 -3.90 4.38 15.83
N VAL A 401 -3.90 5.71 15.89
CA VAL A 401 -3.20 6.50 16.91
C VAL A 401 -3.83 6.28 18.28
N LYS A 402 -5.17 6.39 18.37
CA LYS A 402 -5.91 6.13 19.61
C LYS A 402 -5.63 4.73 20.11
N ARG A 403 -5.73 3.74 19.23
CA ARG A 403 -5.51 2.34 19.54
C ARG A 403 -4.10 2.10 20.06
N THR A 404 -3.08 2.58 19.35
CA THR A 404 -1.68 2.49 19.79
C THR A 404 -1.45 3.17 21.14
N ALA A 405 -2.09 4.31 21.39
CA ALA A 405 -1.97 5.02 22.66
C ALA A 405 -2.62 4.29 23.87
N GLU A 406 -3.60 3.43 23.60
CA GLU A 406 -4.30 2.58 24.58
C GLU A 406 -3.53 1.30 24.92
N LEU A 407 -2.65 0.82 24.04
CA LEU A 407 -1.85 -0.38 24.26
C LEU A 407 -1.00 -0.31 25.54
N GLY A 408 -0.97 -1.43 26.27
CA GLY A 408 -0.23 -1.58 27.52
C GLY A 408 -0.81 -0.79 28.71
N ARG A 409 -1.93 -0.07 28.55
CA ARG A 409 -2.59 0.55 29.71
C ARG A 409 -3.14 -0.56 30.61
N LYS A 410 -2.73 -0.56 31.89
CA LYS A 410 -3.38 -1.37 32.92
C LYS A 410 -4.82 -0.86 33.05
N THR A 411 -5.80 -1.65 32.64
CA THR A 411 -7.19 -1.42 33.02
C THR A 411 -7.25 -1.53 34.54
N PRO A 412 -7.77 -0.53 35.28
CA PRO A 412 -8.04 -0.74 36.69
C PRO A 412 -8.96 -1.95 36.79
N SER A 413 -8.55 -2.99 37.52
CA SER A 413 -9.43 -4.10 37.85
C SER A 413 -10.73 -3.51 38.40
N PRO A 414 -11.91 -3.97 37.96
CA PRO A 414 -13.12 -3.61 38.67
C PRO A 414 -12.91 -4.04 40.11
N VAL A 415 -12.90 -3.08 41.02
CA VAL A 415 -12.96 -3.36 42.45
C VAL A 415 -14.22 -4.20 42.59
N THR A 416 -14.05 -5.49 42.85
CA THR A 416 -15.12 -6.33 43.37
C THR A 416 -15.57 -5.64 44.63
N ALA A 417 -16.70 -4.93 44.56
CA ALA A 417 -17.41 -4.46 45.73
C ALA A 417 -17.86 -5.72 46.47
N GLY A 418 -17.02 -6.19 47.38
CA GLY A 418 -17.38 -7.13 48.41
C GLY A 418 -17.95 -6.35 49.58
N ALA A 419 -19.27 -6.38 49.73
CA ALA A 419 -20.02 -6.47 50.98
C ALA A 419 -21.51 -6.53 50.64
#